data_AF-A0A7G7WBW3-F1
#
_entry.id   AF-A0A7G7WBW3-F1
#
_cell.length_a   1.000
_cell.length_b   1.000
_cell.length_c   1.000
_cell.angle_alpha   90.00
_cell.angle_beta   90.00
_cell.angle_gamma   90.00
#
_symmetry.space_group_name_H-M   'P 1'
#
loop_
_entity.id
_entity.type
_entity.pdbx_description
1 polymer ?
#
loop_
_entity_poly.entity_id
_entity_poly.type
_entity_poly.pdbx_seq_one_letter_code
_entity_poly.pdbx_strand_id
1 'polypeptide(L)'
;MNNKLRKLLTHYQQERDKLQLLIDSCVEEGEYKLAQRYSKGLVQLNQKLQTLHNLADPLHDEKQRHTAVIARIKAILPAEAGAEHAFDKAFLQEQEGKLAQLQEMPASRMPHSGQSHVQETLNKLFEKRIESFTLLFGAAAGFSCSMKMVRKTVLVTIPDMRRLRNDYLVEKSQVRQLLGLGFRFFDSRDKLVAFLPCFTSEDTAAIKLLLVKICFDVFYFRQFEGQAQIKYVEPRPEA
;
A
#
# COMPACT_ATOMS: atom_id res chain seq x y z
N MET A 1 -5.91 19.05 -1.55
CA MET A 1 -5.00 18.00 -2.08
C MET A 1 -3.58 18.57 -2.15
N ASN A 2 -2.58 17.87 -1.62
CA ASN A 2 -1.18 18.34 -1.59
C ASN A 2 -0.65 18.52 -3.04
N ASN A 3 -0.02 19.66 -3.37
CA ASN A 3 0.46 20.00 -4.72
C ASN A 3 1.40 18.90 -5.28
N LYS A 4 2.22 18.28 -4.42
CA LYS A 4 3.12 17.17 -4.81
C LYS A 4 2.35 15.91 -5.23
N LEU A 5 1.30 15.54 -4.51
CA LEU A 5 0.47 14.38 -4.83
C LEU A 5 -0.26 14.57 -6.17
N ARG A 6 -0.76 15.80 -6.43
CA ARG A 6 -1.38 16.13 -7.72
C ARG A 6 -0.41 15.97 -8.88
N LYS A 7 0.82 16.48 -8.74
CA LYS A 7 1.85 16.34 -9.77
C LYS A 7 2.19 14.86 -10.05
N LEU A 8 2.30 14.05 -9.00
CA LEU A 8 2.56 12.61 -9.15
C LEU A 8 1.41 11.89 -9.86
N LEU A 9 0.16 12.18 -9.48
CA LEU A 9 -1.03 11.63 -10.14
C LEU A 9 -1.03 11.98 -11.64
N THR A 10 -0.83 13.26 -11.98
CA THR A 10 -0.78 13.69 -13.39
C THR A 10 0.35 13.01 -14.16
N HIS A 11 1.54 12.91 -13.59
CA HIS A 11 2.67 12.24 -14.24
C HIS A 11 2.37 10.77 -14.54
N TYR A 12 1.87 10.03 -13.55
CA TYR A 12 1.56 8.61 -13.73
C TYR A 12 0.36 8.37 -14.66
N GLN A 13 -0.61 9.28 -14.71
CA GLN A 13 -1.70 9.22 -15.69
C GLN A 13 -1.17 9.39 -17.12
N GLN A 14 -0.28 10.35 -17.35
CA GLN A 14 0.36 10.53 -18.67
C GLN A 14 1.19 9.31 -19.08
N GLU A 15 1.92 8.72 -18.14
CA GLU A 15 2.70 7.50 -18.39
C GLU A 15 1.80 6.30 -18.73
N ARG A 16 0.62 6.21 -18.10
CA ARG A 16 -0.37 5.16 -18.36
C ARG A 16 -0.91 5.27 -19.77
N ASP A 17 -1.28 6.49 -20.17
CA ASP A 17 -1.82 6.74 -21.51
C ASP A 17 -0.76 6.44 -22.59
N LYS A 18 0.51 6.77 -22.33
CA LYS A 18 1.63 6.38 -23.22
C LYS A 18 1.81 4.88 -23.31
N LEU A 19 1.77 4.15 -22.19
CA LEU A 19 1.89 2.69 -22.21
C LEU A 19 0.72 2.03 -22.95
N GLN A 20 -0.49 2.58 -22.83
CA GLN A 20 -1.63 2.08 -23.58
C GLN A 20 -1.42 2.24 -25.09
N LEU A 21 -0.98 3.42 -25.54
CA LEU A 21 -0.65 3.66 -26.95
C LEU A 21 0.44 2.71 -27.47
N LEU A 22 1.47 2.43 -26.67
CA LEU A 22 2.52 1.47 -27.03
C LEU A 22 1.99 0.04 -27.12
N ILE A 23 1.06 -0.36 -26.25
CA ILE A 23 0.42 -1.67 -26.32
C ILE A 23 -0.39 -1.77 -27.61
N ASP A 24 -1.19 -0.76 -27.93
CA ASP A 24 -2.06 -0.75 -29.10
C ASP A 24 -1.23 -0.84 -30.39
N SER A 25 -0.16 -0.04 -30.51
CA SER A 25 0.80 -0.10 -31.64
C SER A 25 1.48 -1.47 -31.75
N CYS A 26 1.95 -2.06 -30.65
CA CYS A 26 2.54 -3.40 -30.69
C CYS A 26 1.53 -4.48 -31.11
N VAL A 27 0.24 -4.33 -30.77
CA VAL A 27 -0.81 -5.27 -31.18
C VAL A 27 -1.07 -5.13 -32.68
N GLU A 28 -1.12 -3.91 -33.21
CA GLU A 28 -1.26 -3.64 -34.64
C GLU A 28 -0.08 -4.19 -35.45
N GLU A 29 1.14 -4.07 -34.94
CA GLU A 29 2.38 -4.55 -35.57
C GLU A 29 2.62 -6.06 -35.37
N GLY A 30 1.76 -6.76 -34.61
CA GLY A 30 1.91 -8.19 -34.30
C GLY A 30 3.03 -8.50 -33.30
N GLU A 31 3.58 -7.49 -32.63
CA GLU A 31 4.63 -7.61 -31.61
C GLU A 31 4.07 -8.02 -30.23
N TYR A 32 3.35 -9.14 -30.17
CA TYR A 32 2.63 -9.56 -28.95
C TYR A 32 3.52 -9.76 -27.72
N LYS A 33 4.78 -10.16 -27.90
CA LYS A 33 5.75 -10.30 -26.80
C LYS A 33 6.08 -8.94 -26.17
N LEU A 34 6.17 -7.90 -26.98
CA LEU A 34 6.45 -6.55 -26.51
C LEU A 34 5.20 -5.94 -25.87
N ALA A 35 4.03 -6.12 -26.51
CA ALA A 35 2.73 -5.75 -25.93
C ALA A 35 2.52 -6.39 -24.54
N GLN A 36 2.88 -7.67 -24.37
CA GLN A 36 2.81 -8.35 -23.07
C GLN A 36 3.74 -7.71 -22.01
N ARG A 37 4.93 -7.24 -22.40
CA ARG A 37 5.85 -6.55 -21.48
C ARG A 37 5.28 -5.20 -21.05
N TYR A 38 4.76 -4.42 -21.99
CA TYR A 38 4.12 -3.14 -21.67
C TYR A 38 2.86 -3.32 -20.83
N SER A 39 2.06 -4.36 -21.10
CA SER A 39 0.90 -4.72 -20.28
C SER A 39 1.28 -5.00 -18.82
N LYS A 40 2.41 -5.70 -18.57
CA LYS A 40 2.93 -5.89 -17.21
C LYS A 40 3.31 -4.56 -16.54
N GLY A 41 3.92 -3.64 -17.29
CA GLY A 41 4.22 -2.29 -16.81
C GLY A 41 2.95 -1.51 -16.47
N LEU A 42 1.93 -1.59 -17.32
CA LEU A 42 0.64 -0.94 -17.12
C LEU A 42 -0.06 -1.44 -15.84
N VAL A 43 0.01 -2.74 -15.55
CA VAL A 43 -0.53 -3.30 -14.30
C VAL A 43 0.16 -2.69 -13.08
N GLN A 44 1.50 -2.62 -13.08
CA GLN A 44 2.25 -2.01 -11.97
C GLN A 44 1.93 -0.52 -11.80
N LEU A 45 1.77 0.19 -12.92
CA LEU A 45 1.44 1.60 -12.92
C LEU A 45 0.02 1.87 -12.39
N ASN A 46 -0.94 1.03 -12.78
CA ASN A 46 -2.31 1.12 -12.28
C ASN A 46 -2.38 0.86 -10.76
N GLN A 47 -1.59 -0.07 -10.24
CA GLN A 47 -1.47 -0.29 -8.79
C GLN A 47 -0.95 0.97 -8.07
N LYS A 48 0.07 1.64 -8.63
CA LYS A 48 0.59 2.90 -8.07
C LYS A 48 -0.46 4.01 -8.12
N LEU A 49 -1.16 4.17 -9.24
CA LEU A 49 -2.23 5.15 -9.38
C LEU A 49 -3.35 4.90 -8.38
N GLN A 50 -3.76 3.64 -8.20
CA GLN A 50 -4.74 3.25 -7.20
C GLN A 50 -4.29 3.66 -5.80
N THR A 51 -3.05 3.35 -5.40
CA THR A 51 -2.50 3.80 -4.11
C THR A 51 -2.55 5.32 -3.95
N LEU A 52 -2.12 6.07 -4.97
CA LEU A 52 -2.11 7.54 -4.92
C LEU A 52 -3.52 8.14 -4.85
N HIS A 53 -4.48 7.54 -5.54
CA HIS A 53 -5.88 7.95 -5.45
C HIS A 53 -6.46 7.65 -4.08
N ASN A 54 -6.15 6.50 -3.47
CA ASN A 54 -6.60 6.20 -2.11
C ASN A 54 -5.93 7.08 -1.04
N LEU A 55 -4.70 7.57 -1.29
CA LEU A 55 -4.07 8.59 -0.44
C LEU A 55 -4.77 9.96 -0.56
N ALA A 56 -5.37 10.27 -1.71
CA ALA A 56 -6.12 11.49 -1.93
C ALA A 56 -7.56 11.40 -1.39
N ASP A 57 -8.17 10.23 -1.55
CA ASP A 57 -9.52 9.90 -1.12
C ASP A 57 -9.56 8.47 -0.54
N PRO A 58 -9.62 8.32 0.79
CA PRO A 58 -9.70 7.01 1.45
C PRO A 58 -10.90 6.15 1.05
N LEU A 59 -11.89 6.67 0.32
CA LEU A 59 -13.04 5.90 -0.19
C LEU A 59 -12.92 5.60 -1.69
N HIS A 60 -11.78 5.90 -2.32
CA HIS A 60 -11.61 5.79 -3.77
C HIS A 60 -11.93 4.41 -4.34
N ASP A 61 -11.38 3.34 -3.76
CA ASP A 61 -11.62 1.97 -4.23
C ASP A 61 -13.10 1.57 -4.16
N GLU A 62 -13.78 1.94 -3.07
CA GLU A 62 -15.20 1.63 -2.88
C GLU A 62 -16.05 2.36 -3.93
N LYS A 63 -15.77 3.65 -4.15
CA LYS A 63 -16.40 4.43 -5.22
C LYS A 63 -16.14 3.81 -6.58
N GLN A 64 -14.91 3.41 -6.88
CA GLN A 64 -14.55 2.78 -8.15
C GLN A 64 -15.24 1.42 -8.34
N ARG A 65 -15.34 0.62 -7.28
CA ARG A 65 -16.06 -0.66 -7.28
C ARG A 65 -17.53 -0.48 -7.60
N HIS A 66 -18.22 0.42 -6.89
CA HIS A 66 -19.64 0.72 -7.16
C HIS A 66 -19.83 1.26 -8.57
N THR A 67 -18.96 2.16 -9.04
CA THR A 67 -19.00 2.71 -10.40
C THR A 67 -18.85 1.61 -11.46
N ALA A 68 -17.91 0.68 -11.27
CA ALA A 68 -17.69 -0.43 -12.21
C ALA A 68 -18.89 -1.40 -12.24
N VAL A 69 -19.49 -1.70 -11.08
CA VAL A 69 -20.69 -2.53 -10.98
C VAL A 69 -21.87 -1.85 -11.70
N ILE A 70 -22.11 -0.56 -11.44
CA ILE A 70 -23.14 0.24 -12.10
C ILE A 70 -22.95 0.23 -13.62
N ALA A 71 -21.74 0.48 -14.10
CA ALA A 71 -21.43 0.49 -15.54
C ALA A 71 -21.70 -0.88 -16.18
N ARG A 72 -21.33 -1.97 -15.51
CA ARG A 72 -21.58 -3.33 -15.99
C ARG A 72 -23.08 -3.65 -16.07
N ILE A 73 -23.85 -3.29 -15.04
CA ILE A 73 -25.30 -3.51 -15.04
C ILE A 73 -25.95 -2.69 -16.16
N LYS A 74 -25.59 -1.40 -16.30
CA LYS A 74 -26.11 -0.52 -17.36
C LYS A 74 -25.77 -1.00 -18.78
N ALA A 75 -24.64 -1.68 -18.97
CA ALA A 75 -24.26 -2.24 -20.27
C ALA A 75 -25.07 -3.48 -20.66
N ILE A 76 -25.62 -4.21 -19.67
CA ILE A 76 -26.39 -5.44 -19.89
C ILE A 76 -27.90 -5.15 -19.89
N LEU A 77 -28.32 -4.11 -19.16
CA LEU A 77 -29.73 -3.73 -19.03
C LEU A 77 -30.21 -3.04 -20.33
N PRO A 78 -31.18 -3.62 -21.06
CA PRO A 78 -31.77 -2.93 -22.21
C PRO A 78 -32.49 -1.65 -21.76
N ALA A 79 -32.49 -0.63 -22.63
CA ALA A 79 -33.12 0.68 -22.35
C ALA A 79 -34.61 0.56 -22.00
N GLU A 80 -35.29 -0.47 -22.54
CA GLU A 80 -36.68 -0.81 -22.27
C GLU A 80 -36.80 -2.11 -21.47
N ALA A 81 -35.97 -2.28 -20.45
CA ALA A 81 -36.06 -3.44 -19.57
C ALA A 81 -37.43 -3.51 -18.87
N GLY A 82 -38.18 -4.59 -19.09
CA GLY A 82 -39.50 -4.83 -18.50
C GLY A 82 -39.44 -5.33 -17.05
N ALA A 83 -40.55 -5.95 -16.59
CA ALA A 83 -40.66 -6.53 -15.25
C ALA A 83 -39.68 -7.69 -15.01
N GLU A 84 -39.22 -8.35 -16.09
CA GLU A 84 -38.23 -9.43 -16.05
C GLU A 84 -36.85 -9.02 -15.49
N HIS A 85 -36.55 -7.72 -15.50
CA HIS A 85 -35.33 -7.14 -14.95
C HIS A 85 -35.55 -6.36 -13.65
N ALA A 86 -36.67 -6.60 -12.95
CA ALA A 86 -36.97 -5.90 -11.70
C ALA A 86 -35.85 -6.04 -10.65
N PHE A 87 -35.24 -7.23 -10.56
CA PHE A 87 -34.08 -7.48 -9.68
C PHE A 87 -32.88 -6.61 -10.07
N ASP A 88 -32.51 -6.59 -11.35
CA ASP A 88 -31.36 -5.82 -11.84
C ASP A 88 -31.55 -4.31 -11.64
N LYS A 89 -32.77 -3.80 -11.82
CA LYS A 89 -33.13 -2.40 -11.56
C LYS A 89 -33.04 -2.05 -10.07
N ALA A 90 -33.56 -2.90 -9.19
CA ALA A 90 -33.47 -2.70 -7.74
C ALA A 90 -32.02 -2.73 -7.26
N PHE A 91 -31.23 -3.69 -7.76
CA PHE A 91 -29.81 -3.79 -7.45
C PHE A 91 -29.03 -2.58 -7.99
N LEU A 92 -29.34 -2.09 -9.20
CA LEU A 92 -28.75 -0.87 -9.75
C LEU A 92 -29.01 0.34 -8.85
N GLN A 93 -30.25 0.55 -8.43
CA GLN A 93 -30.63 1.64 -7.52
C GLN A 93 -29.90 1.55 -6.18
N GLU A 94 -29.73 0.34 -5.63
CA GLU A 94 -28.97 0.12 -4.40
C GLU A 94 -27.50 0.54 -4.56
N GLN A 95 -26.86 0.15 -5.67
CA GLN A 95 -25.47 0.52 -5.94
C GLN A 95 -25.31 2.03 -6.19
N GLU A 96 -26.25 2.65 -6.90
CA GLU A 96 -26.28 4.11 -7.11
C GLU A 96 -26.47 4.87 -5.79
N GLY A 97 -27.35 4.39 -4.92
CA GLY A 97 -27.56 4.95 -3.57
C GLY A 97 -26.30 4.84 -2.71
N LYS A 98 -25.63 3.68 -2.71
CA LYS A 98 -24.34 3.49 -2.00
C LYS A 98 -23.25 4.42 -2.54
N LEU A 99 -23.16 4.59 -3.86
CA LEU A 99 -22.20 5.50 -4.47
C LEU A 99 -22.46 6.96 -4.07
N ALA A 100 -23.73 7.39 -4.07
CA ALA A 100 -24.12 8.74 -3.64
C ALA A 100 -23.74 8.99 -2.16
N GLN A 101 -24.03 8.04 -1.27
CA GLN A 101 -23.63 8.13 0.13
C GLN A 101 -22.11 8.30 0.28
N LEU A 102 -21.31 7.50 -0.43
CA LEU A 102 -19.85 7.60 -0.38
C LEU A 102 -19.32 8.92 -0.96
N GLN A 103 -20.04 9.55 -1.90
CA GLN A 103 -19.68 10.85 -2.47
C GLN A 103 -20.00 12.01 -1.51
N GLU A 104 -21.07 11.90 -0.74
CA GLU A 104 -21.47 12.89 0.27
C GLU A 104 -20.63 12.80 1.55
N MET A 105 -20.02 11.64 1.84
CA MET A 105 -19.10 11.50 2.96
C MET A 105 -17.91 12.47 2.79
N PRO A 106 -17.65 13.37 3.76
CA PRO A 106 -16.54 14.28 3.68
C PRO A 106 -15.25 13.48 3.60
N ALA A 107 -14.45 13.73 2.54
CA ALA A 107 -13.15 13.10 2.39
C ALA A 107 -12.35 13.31 3.70
N SER A 108 -12.10 12.21 4.42
CA SER A 108 -11.34 12.25 5.67
C SER A 108 -10.04 12.98 5.38
N ARG A 109 -9.89 14.16 5.98
CA ARG A 109 -8.73 15.00 5.75
C ARG A 109 -7.53 14.24 6.32
N MET A 110 -6.65 13.77 5.43
CA MET A 110 -5.32 13.27 5.79
C MET A 110 -4.76 14.16 6.91
N PRO A 111 -4.41 13.62 8.09
CA PRO A 111 -3.99 14.43 9.22
C PRO A 111 -2.86 15.34 8.79
N HIS A 112 -3.15 16.64 8.74
CA HIS A 112 -2.17 17.67 8.49
C HIS A 112 -1.46 17.92 9.80
N SER A 113 -0.33 17.26 10.02
CA SER A 113 0.59 17.68 11.07
C SER A 113 2.02 17.46 10.62
N GLY A 114 2.80 18.55 10.61
CA GLY A 114 4.20 18.60 10.19
C GLY A 114 5.18 17.77 11.04
N GLN A 115 4.69 16.94 11.96
CA GLN A 115 5.48 16.03 12.77
C GLN A 115 5.16 14.57 12.41
N SER A 116 6.17 13.90 11.87
CA SER A 116 6.12 12.46 11.66
C SER A 116 6.58 11.78 12.94
N HIS A 117 5.66 11.16 13.68
CA HIS A 117 6.01 10.35 14.86
C HIS A 117 7.03 9.25 14.54
N VAL A 118 7.03 8.75 13.30
CA VAL A 118 8.04 7.81 12.80
C VAL A 118 9.42 8.48 12.75
N GLN A 119 9.52 9.72 12.24
CA GLN A 119 10.79 10.46 12.26
C GLN A 119 11.29 10.70 13.68
N GLU A 120 10.40 11.13 14.58
CA GLU A 120 10.77 11.39 15.98
C GLU A 120 11.27 10.12 16.67
N THR A 121 10.61 8.99 16.42
CA THR A 121 11.02 7.70 16.98
C THR A 121 12.34 7.21 16.40
N LEU A 122 12.56 7.40 15.10
CA LEU A 122 13.86 7.10 14.47
C LEU A 122 14.97 7.97 15.07
N ASN A 123 14.74 9.27 15.27
CA ASN A 123 15.69 10.15 15.93
C ASN A 123 16.02 9.66 17.34
N LYS A 124 15.01 9.29 18.14
CA LYS A 124 15.23 8.69 19.48
C LYS A 124 16.08 7.42 19.41
N LEU A 125 15.88 6.57 18.40
CA LEU A 125 16.68 5.35 18.19
C LEU A 125 18.14 5.70 17.85
N PHE A 126 18.37 6.67 16.97
CA PHE A 126 19.72 7.10 16.58
C PHE A 126 20.47 7.81 17.71
N GLU A 127 19.76 8.61 18.51
CA GLU A 127 20.28 9.25 19.72
C GLU A 127 20.43 8.28 20.90
N LYS A 128 20.12 6.98 20.71
CA LYS A 128 20.15 5.92 21.74
C LYS A 128 19.27 6.21 22.96
N ARG A 129 18.24 7.06 22.82
CA ARG A 129 17.23 7.29 23.87
C ARG A 129 16.27 6.13 24.02
N ILE A 130 16.19 5.27 23.00
CA ILE A 130 15.46 3.99 23.01
C ILE A 130 16.36 2.91 22.42
N GLU A 131 16.25 1.67 22.90
CA GLU A 131 17.02 0.54 22.36
C GLU A 131 16.43 0.01 21.06
N SER A 132 15.10 -0.03 21.01
CA SER A 132 14.34 -0.53 19.88
C SER A 132 12.92 -0.01 19.91
N PHE A 133 12.23 -0.10 18.77
CA PHE A 133 10.79 0.12 18.71
C PHE A 133 10.14 -0.85 17.73
N THR A 134 8.85 -1.06 17.89
CA THR A 134 8.02 -1.91 17.04
C THR A 134 6.86 -1.10 16.49
N LEU A 135 6.71 -1.12 15.18
CA LEU A 135 5.55 -0.63 14.46
C LEU A 135 4.55 -1.76 14.33
N LEU A 136 3.36 -1.57 14.88
CA LEU A 136 2.22 -2.49 14.74
C LEU A 136 1.29 -1.94 13.66
N PHE A 137 1.11 -2.71 12.59
CA PHE A 137 0.23 -2.36 11.49
C PHE A 137 -1.12 -3.06 11.70
N GLY A 138 -2.12 -2.31 12.14
CA GLY A 138 -3.44 -2.84 12.47
C GLY A 138 -3.39 -3.75 13.71
N ALA A 139 -3.90 -3.27 14.84
CA ALA A 139 -3.85 -4.00 16.12
C ALA A 139 -4.44 -5.44 16.06
N ALA A 140 -5.38 -5.69 15.15
CA ALA A 140 -6.03 -6.99 14.98
C ALA A 140 -5.23 -8.02 14.15
N ALA A 141 -4.39 -7.57 13.21
CA ALA A 141 -3.70 -8.45 12.28
C ALA A 141 -2.41 -9.05 12.85
N GLY A 142 -1.88 -8.47 13.94
CA GLY A 142 -0.62 -8.93 14.55
C GLY A 142 0.60 -8.85 13.62
N PHE A 143 0.50 -8.12 12.51
CA PHE A 143 1.64 -7.82 11.65
C PHE A 143 2.45 -6.69 12.26
N SER A 144 3.75 -6.90 12.39
CA SER A 144 4.63 -5.96 13.07
C SER A 144 6.00 -5.88 12.40
N CYS A 145 6.64 -4.74 12.59
CA CYS A 145 8.02 -4.52 12.17
C CYS A 145 8.79 -3.92 13.33
N SER A 146 9.79 -4.63 13.84
CA SER A 146 10.68 -4.14 14.88
C SER A 146 11.95 -3.56 14.30
N MET A 147 12.45 -2.51 14.94
CA MET A 147 13.66 -1.80 14.56
C MET A 147 14.59 -1.72 15.75
N LYS A 148 15.84 -2.12 15.54
CA LYS A 148 16.89 -2.06 16.56
C LYS A 148 18.17 -1.55 15.95
N MET A 149 18.85 -0.65 16.65
CA MET A 149 20.18 -0.19 16.25
C MET A 149 21.23 -1.14 16.82
N VAL A 150 22.10 -1.68 15.97
CA VAL A 150 23.27 -2.45 16.37
C VAL A 150 24.49 -1.81 15.71
N ARG A 151 25.36 -1.23 16.53
CA ARG A 151 26.51 -0.43 16.07
C ARG A 151 26.07 0.72 15.14
N LYS A 152 26.31 0.60 13.84
CA LYS A 152 25.97 1.56 12.78
C LYS A 152 24.99 0.97 11.77
N THR A 153 24.12 0.06 12.21
CA THR A 153 23.18 -0.63 11.34
C THR A 153 21.84 -0.74 12.04
N VAL A 154 20.80 -0.25 11.38
CA VAL A 154 19.42 -0.48 11.80
C VAL A 154 18.99 -1.83 11.24
N LEU A 155 18.64 -2.73 12.15
CA LEU A 155 18.03 -4.01 11.81
C LEU A 155 16.52 -3.80 11.79
N VAL A 156 15.92 -4.03 10.63
CA VAL A 156 14.48 -3.99 10.43
C VAL A 156 14.00 -5.44 10.36
N THR A 157 13.20 -5.86 11.33
CA THR A 157 12.80 -7.26 11.50
C THR A 157 11.28 -7.41 11.43
N ILE A 158 10.82 -8.34 10.61
CA ILE A 158 9.44 -8.83 10.62
C ILE A 158 9.46 -10.19 11.35
N PRO A 159 8.91 -10.27 12.57
CA PRO A 159 8.89 -11.50 13.35
C PRO A 159 7.76 -12.45 12.92
N ASP A 160 7.77 -13.66 13.48
CA ASP A 160 6.71 -14.66 13.41
C ASP A 160 6.24 -15.03 11.99
N MET A 161 7.16 -15.07 11.03
CA MET A 161 6.87 -15.33 9.63
C MET A 161 6.23 -16.69 9.39
N ARG A 162 6.47 -17.70 10.24
CA ARG A 162 5.76 -18.98 10.12
C ARG A 162 4.28 -18.82 10.47
N ARG A 163 3.99 -18.15 11.59
CA ARG A 163 2.60 -17.87 12.01
C ARG A 163 1.88 -17.04 10.96
N LEU A 164 2.48 -15.94 10.54
CA LEU A 164 1.89 -15.04 9.53
C LEU A 164 1.57 -15.76 8.20
N ARG A 165 2.37 -16.75 7.81
CA ARG A 165 2.10 -17.56 6.62
C ARG A 165 1.04 -18.64 6.84
N ASN A 166 1.01 -19.24 8.02
CA ASN A 166 0.00 -20.25 8.37
C ASN A 166 -1.39 -19.63 8.52
N ASP A 167 -1.45 -18.40 9.04
CA ASP A 167 -2.68 -17.62 9.21
C ASP A 167 -3.13 -16.93 7.91
N TYR A 168 -2.43 -17.17 6.78
CA TYR A 168 -2.68 -16.54 5.48
C TYR A 168 -2.62 -15.00 5.49
N LEU A 169 -1.93 -14.41 6.47
CA LEU A 169 -1.71 -12.96 6.57
C LEU A 169 -0.58 -12.48 5.65
N VAL A 170 0.36 -13.37 5.31
CA VAL A 170 1.47 -13.07 4.39
C VAL A 170 1.56 -14.11 3.28
N GLU A 171 1.38 -13.66 2.05
CA GLU A 171 1.44 -14.50 0.86
C GLU A 171 2.86 -14.73 0.33
N LYS A 172 3.03 -15.76 -0.51
CA LYS A 172 4.32 -16.05 -1.19
C LYS A 172 4.77 -14.90 -2.13
N SER A 173 3.83 -14.15 -2.69
CA SER A 173 4.08 -12.94 -3.50
C SER A 173 4.76 -11.86 -2.64
N GLN A 174 4.18 -11.55 -1.48
CA GLN A 174 4.65 -10.56 -0.52
C GLN A 174 6.03 -10.94 0.05
N VAL A 175 6.25 -12.21 0.40
CA VAL A 175 7.57 -12.69 0.80
C VAL A 175 8.62 -12.42 -0.28
N ARG A 176 8.31 -12.69 -1.55
CA ARG A 176 9.25 -12.42 -2.65
C ARG A 176 9.54 -10.93 -2.80
N GLN A 177 8.54 -10.06 -2.63
CA GLN A 177 8.75 -8.62 -2.66
C GLN A 177 9.64 -8.17 -1.49
N LEU A 178 9.41 -8.66 -0.27
CA LEU A 178 10.27 -8.38 0.89
C LEU A 178 11.71 -8.80 0.65
N LEU A 179 11.94 -10.01 0.11
CA LEU A 179 13.27 -10.46 -0.26
C LEU A 179 13.91 -9.52 -1.30
N GLY A 180 13.13 -9.05 -2.27
CA GLY A 180 13.56 -8.03 -3.26
C GLY A 180 13.91 -6.67 -2.65
N LEU A 181 13.36 -6.33 -1.48
CA LEU A 181 13.72 -5.14 -0.70
C LEU A 181 14.98 -5.34 0.16
N GLY A 182 15.62 -6.51 0.10
CA GLY A 182 16.84 -6.83 0.83
C GLY A 182 16.64 -7.56 2.15
N PHE A 183 15.42 -7.99 2.48
CA PHE A 183 15.18 -8.87 3.62
C PHE A 183 15.76 -10.26 3.38
N ARG A 184 16.19 -10.91 4.46
CA ARG A 184 16.68 -12.30 4.45
C ARG A 184 16.06 -13.09 5.60
N PHE A 185 15.93 -14.41 5.42
CA PHE A 185 15.40 -15.27 6.47
C PHE A 185 16.43 -15.51 7.59
N PHE A 186 15.96 -15.45 8.83
CA PHE A 186 16.70 -15.79 10.04
C PHE A 186 15.88 -16.73 10.93
N ASP A 187 16.51 -17.31 11.95
CA ASP A 187 15.91 -18.20 12.95
C ASP A 187 15.04 -19.29 12.32
N SER A 188 15.67 -20.13 11.50
CA SER A 188 15.00 -21.21 10.78
C SER A 188 13.79 -20.72 9.96
N ARG A 189 13.92 -19.55 9.32
CA ARG A 189 12.89 -18.89 8.49
C ARG A 189 11.68 -18.36 9.26
N ASP A 190 11.79 -18.18 10.56
CA ASP A 190 10.73 -17.57 11.36
C ASP A 190 10.81 -16.03 11.41
N LYS A 191 11.93 -15.45 10.96
CA LYS A 191 12.09 -13.99 10.87
C LYS A 191 12.57 -13.57 9.51
N LEU A 192 12.14 -12.39 9.05
CA LEU A 192 12.75 -11.67 7.94
C LEU A 192 13.47 -10.45 8.48
N VAL A 193 14.76 -10.30 8.16
CA VAL A 193 15.60 -9.20 8.64
C VAL A 193 16.23 -8.48 7.45
N ALA A 194 16.09 -7.15 7.41
CA ALA A 194 16.84 -6.26 6.53
C ALA A 194 17.88 -5.49 7.36
N PHE A 195 19.09 -5.37 6.80
CA PHE A 195 20.19 -4.64 7.42
C PHE A 195 20.38 -3.34 6.66
N LEU A 196 20.15 -2.22 7.33
CA LEU A 196 20.33 -0.89 6.78
C LEU A 196 21.52 -0.24 7.48
N PRO A 197 22.69 -0.18 6.83
CA PRO A 197 23.81 0.61 7.34
C PRO A 197 23.36 2.07 7.46
N CYS A 198 23.56 2.65 8.65
CA CYS A 198 23.22 4.03 8.93
C CYS A 198 24.42 4.73 9.55
N PHE A 199 24.99 5.66 8.81
CA PHE A 199 26.14 6.48 9.15
C PHE A 199 25.76 7.96 9.33
N THR A 200 24.69 8.42 8.68
CA THR A 200 24.26 9.84 8.67
C THR A 200 22.74 9.98 8.88
N SER A 201 22.29 11.21 9.13
CA SER A 201 20.86 11.53 9.23
C SER A 201 20.10 11.32 7.92
N GLU A 202 20.79 11.33 6.76
CA GLU A 202 20.19 11.05 5.45
C GLU A 202 19.74 9.58 5.35
N ASP A 203 20.35 8.67 6.11
CA ASP A 203 19.96 7.26 6.15
C ASP A 203 18.57 7.04 6.79
N THR A 204 18.05 8.03 7.53
CA THR A 204 16.66 8.01 7.99
C THR A 204 15.67 7.98 6.82
N ALA A 205 16.02 8.60 5.68
CA ALA A 205 15.20 8.58 4.48
C ALA A 205 15.13 7.18 3.87
N ALA A 206 16.22 6.41 3.90
CA ALA A 206 16.24 5.04 3.42
C ALA A 206 15.33 4.12 4.26
N ILE A 207 15.34 4.28 5.59
CA ILE A 207 14.44 3.53 6.48
C ILE A 207 12.98 3.90 6.23
N LYS A 208 12.66 5.19 6.12
CA LYS A 208 11.31 5.64 5.78
C LYS A 208 10.87 5.09 4.43
N LEU A 209 11.74 5.12 3.43
CA LEU A 209 11.44 4.59 2.12
C LEU A 209 11.15 3.10 2.20
N LEU A 210 11.94 2.34 2.96
CA LEU A 210 11.69 0.92 3.19
C LEU A 210 10.32 0.71 3.83
N LEU A 211 9.99 1.47 4.87
CA LEU A 211 8.68 1.40 5.53
C LEU A 211 7.52 1.71 4.58
N VAL A 212 7.64 2.76 3.78
CA VAL A 212 6.65 3.13 2.77
C VAL A 212 6.49 1.99 1.75
N LYS A 213 7.59 1.40 1.26
CA LYS A 213 7.51 0.25 0.34
C LYS A 213 6.84 -0.95 0.99
N ILE A 214 7.13 -1.25 2.26
CA ILE A 214 6.43 -2.32 2.99
C ILE A 214 4.92 -2.02 3.06
N CYS A 215 4.55 -0.79 3.42
CA CYS A 215 3.15 -0.40 3.65
C CYS A 215 2.30 -0.20 2.38
N PHE A 216 2.93 0.07 1.23
CA PHE A 216 2.21 0.44 0.02
C PHE A 216 2.50 -0.47 -1.17
N ASP A 217 3.72 -1.00 -1.29
CA ASP A 217 4.12 -1.87 -2.41
C ASP A 217 4.00 -3.36 -2.07
N VAL A 218 4.29 -3.75 -0.82
CA VAL A 218 4.24 -5.14 -0.37
C VAL A 218 2.87 -5.48 0.21
N PHE A 219 2.48 -4.75 1.24
CA PHE A 219 1.20 -4.90 1.88
C PHE A 219 0.33 -3.76 1.40
N TYR A 220 -0.88 -4.05 0.93
CA TYR A 220 -1.78 -2.97 0.54
C TYR A 220 -2.27 -2.32 1.84
N PHE A 221 -1.97 -1.05 2.10
CA PHE A 221 -2.20 -0.42 3.41
C PHE A 221 -3.63 -0.57 3.97
N ARG A 222 -4.65 -0.74 3.11
CA ARG A 222 -6.03 -1.05 3.52
C ARG A 222 -6.18 -2.44 4.17
N GLN A 223 -5.23 -3.35 4.02
CA GLN A 223 -5.20 -4.63 4.75
C GLN A 223 -4.96 -4.42 6.26
N PHE A 224 -4.54 -3.21 6.66
CA PHE A 224 -4.32 -2.83 8.05
C PHE A 224 -5.32 -1.77 8.50
N GLU A 225 -6.61 -2.09 8.43
CA GLU A 225 -7.64 -1.24 9.03
C GLU A 225 -7.45 -1.16 10.56
N GLY A 226 -7.72 0.02 11.12
CA GLY A 226 -7.59 0.31 12.55
C GLY A 226 -6.42 1.22 12.92
N GLN A 227 -6.12 1.30 14.22
CA GLN A 227 -5.06 2.15 14.74
C GLN A 227 -3.69 1.47 14.61
N ALA A 228 -2.75 2.14 13.94
CA ALA A 228 -1.34 1.78 13.99
C ALA A 228 -0.72 2.29 15.30
N GLN A 229 0.20 1.52 15.88
CA GLN A 229 0.84 1.85 17.16
C GLN A 229 2.35 1.75 17.04
N ILE A 230 3.05 2.62 17.77
CA ILE A 230 4.51 2.55 17.97
C ILE A 230 4.75 2.17 19.43
N LYS A 231 5.37 1.02 19.67
CA LYS A 231 5.82 0.59 21.00
C LYS A 231 7.33 0.71 21.07
N TYR A 232 7.89 1.34 22.09
CA TYR A 232 9.34 1.47 22.26
C TYR A 232 9.81 0.82 23.56
N VAL A 233 11.06 0.36 23.55
CA VAL A 233 11.76 -0.19 24.71
C VAL A 233 12.81 0.83 25.15
N GLU A 234 12.68 1.30 26.39
CA GLU A 234 13.63 2.21 27.01
C GLU A 234 14.95 1.49 27.34
N PRO A 235 16.09 2.20 27.31
CA PRO A 235 17.37 1.63 27.66
C PRO A 235 17.38 1.16 29.10
N ARG A 236 17.91 -0.05 29.34
CA ARG A 236 18.10 -0.52 30.72
C ARG A 236 19.04 0.45 31.45
N PRO A 237 18.70 0.88 32.67
CA PRO A 237 19.65 1.67 33.47
C PRO A 237 20.93 0.84 33.64
N GLU A 238 22.07 1.45 33.33
CA GLU A 238 23.38 0.85 33.59
C GLU A 238 23.47 0.59 35.10
N ALA A 239 23.66 -0.69 35.47
CA ALA A 239 23.87 -1.15 36.84
C ALA A 239 25.36 -1.09 37.20
#